data_AF-A0AA42NGM7-F1
#
_entry.id   AF-A0AA42NGM7-F1
#
_cell.length_a   1.000
_cell.length_b   1.000
_cell.length_c   1.000
_cell.angle_alpha   90.00
_cell.angle_beta   90.00
_cell.angle_gamma   90.00
#
_symmetry.space_group_name_H-M   'P 1'
#
loop_
_entity.id
_entity.type
_entity.pdbx_description
1 polymer ?
#
loop_
_entity_poly.entity_id
_entity_poly.type
_entity_poly.pdbx_seq_one_letter_code
_entity_poly.pdbx_strand_id
1 'polypeptide(L)'
;MVIRCLICNSSAVMSKDAAKAIALLIGTLDGFLQGLQQSKSQPDIGSPLEQAFDRMLDGLSHASAHWEKSSDFARDVQRHQFMHYDCLCLRCGATFDVPAAPDT
;
A
#
# COMPACT_ATOMS: atom_id res chain seq x y z
N MET A 1 -6.48 2.69 22.13
CA MET A 1 -7.38 3.87 22.05
C MET A 1 -8.12 3.82 20.72
N VAL A 2 -9.45 4.05 20.72
CA VAL A 2 -10.24 4.10 19.47
C VAL A 2 -10.34 5.56 19.03
N ILE A 3 -9.65 5.91 17.94
CA ILE A 3 -9.74 7.26 17.35
C ILE A 3 -11.10 7.38 16.67
N ARG A 4 -11.84 8.45 16.98
CA ARG A 4 -13.14 8.75 16.36
C ARG A 4 -13.09 10.11 15.71
N CYS A 5 -13.79 10.25 14.58
CA CYS A 5 -13.94 11.53 13.91
C CYS A 5 -14.81 12.47 14.74
N LEU A 6 -14.33 13.68 15.03
CA LEU A 6 -15.07 14.69 15.80
C LEU A 6 -16.27 15.27 15.03
N ILE A 7 -16.29 15.16 13.70
CA ILE A 7 -17.37 15.72 12.85
C ILE A 7 -18.56 14.76 12.76
N CYS A 8 -18.31 13.46 12.53
CA CYS A 8 -19.38 12.48 12.30
C CYS A 8 -19.45 11.37 13.37
N ASN A 9 -18.64 11.45 14.42
CA ASN A 9 -18.51 10.46 15.50
C ASN A 9 -18.25 9.02 15.02
N SER A 10 -17.72 8.87 13.80
CA SER A 10 -17.43 7.57 13.21
C SER A 10 -16.09 7.05 13.69
N SER A 11 -16.01 5.74 13.96
CA SER A 11 -14.77 4.99 14.19
C SER A 11 -14.05 4.59 12.90
N ALA A 12 -14.64 4.85 11.74
CA ALA A 12 -14.01 4.62 10.44
C ALA A 12 -12.97 5.74 10.17
N VAL A 13 -11.88 5.69 10.92
CA VAL A 13 -10.74 6.59 10.82
C VAL A 13 -9.54 5.79 10.35
N MET A 14 -8.86 6.29 9.32
CA MET A 14 -7.64 5.73 8.78
C MET A 14 -6.47 6.63 9.19
N SER A 15 -5.42 6.07 9.78
CA SER A 15 -4.20 6.80 10.06
C SER A 15 -3.32 6.90 8.81
N LYS A 16 -2.46 7.91 8.79
CA LYS A 16 -1.48 8.13 7.73
C LYS A 16 -0.54 6.94 7.53
N ASP A 17 -0.14 6.27 8.61
CA ASP A 17 0.67 5.04 8.55
C ASP A 17 -0.10 3.87 7.96
N ALA A 18 -1.37 3.69 8.35
CA ALA A 18 -2.22 2.64 7.80
C ALA A 18 -2.44 2.85 6.29
N ALA A 19 -2.71 4.09 5.87
CA ALA A 19 -2.85 4.44 4.46
C ALA A 19 -1.57 4.18 3.67
N LYS A 20 -0.40 4.52 4.24
CA LYS A 20 0.91 4.24 3.65
C LYS A 20 1.14 2.74 3.49
N ALA A 21 0.87 1.95 4.51
CA ALA A 21 1.02 0.49 4.46
C ALA A 21 0.12 -0.13 3.38
N ILE A 22 -1.13 0.33 3.27
CA ILE A 22 -2.06 -0.14 2.23
C ILE A 22 -1.56 0.25 0.84
N ALA A 23 -1.10 1.49 0.65
CA ALA A 23 -0.56 1.95 -0.63
C ALA A 23 0.67 1.11 -1.04
N LEU A 24 1.57 0.83 -0.10
CA LEU A 24 2.74 -0.02 -0.34
C LEU A 24 2.32 -1.44 -0.75
N LEU A 25 1.37 -2.05 -0.03
CA LEU A 25 0.85 -3.38 -0.35
C LEU A 25 0.24 -3.43 -1.75
N ILE A 26 -0.61 -2.46 -2.10
CA ILE A 26 -1.22 -2.37 -3.43
C ILE A 26 -0.15 -2.26 -4.52
N GLY A 27 0.86 -1.40 -4.34
CA GLY A 27 1.94 -1.27 -5.34
C GLY A 27 2.82 -2.52 -5.45
N THR A 28 3.05 -3.26 -4.35
CA THR A 28 3.76 -4.55 -4.41
C THR A 28 2.96 -5.64 -5.11
N LEU A 29 1.64 -5.69 -4.89
CA LEU A 29 0.74 -6.63 -5.56
C LEU A 29 0.64 -6.33 -7.06
N ASP A 30 0.56 -5.05 -7.44
CA ASP A 30 0.57 -4.62 -8.84
C ASP A 30 1.88 -5.03 -9.56
N GLY A 31 3.04 -4.78 -8.92
CA GLY A 31 4.34 -5.21 -9.46
C GLY A 31 4.47 -6.73 -9.59
N PHE A 32 3.94 -7.48 -8.63
CA PHE A 32 3.92 -8.95 -8.68
C PHE A 32 3.03 -9.47 -9.83
N LEU A 33 1.84 -8.90 -10.00
CA LEU A 33 0.92 -9.29 -11.09
C LEU A 33 1.51 -8.97 -12.48
N GLN A 34 2.18 -7.83 -12.62
CA GLN A 34 2.88 -7.48 -13.88
C GLN A 34 4.04 -8.43 -14.17
N GLY A 35 4.83 -8.81 -13.16
CA GLY A 35 5.90 -9.80 -13.32
C GLY A 35 5.38 -11.15 -13.83
N LEU A 36 4.28 -11.65 -13.26
CA LEU A 36 3.65 -12.90 -13.72
C LEU A 36 3.09 -12.82 -15.15
N GLN A 37 2.64 -11.65 -15.59
CA GLN A 37 2.17 -11.44 -16.96
C GLN A 37 3.33 -11.40 -17.96
N GLN A 38 4.47 -10.82 -17.60
CA GLN A 38 5.66 -10.74 -18.46
C GLN A 38 6.38 -12.09 -18.61
N SER A 39 6.43 -12.92 -17.55
CA SER A 39 7.02 -14.26 -17.62
C SER A 39 6.20 -15.25 -18.47
N LYS A 40 4.99 -14.89 -18.90
CA LYS A 40 4.18 -15.70 -19.83
C LYS A 40 4.66 -15.61 -21.28
N SER A 41 5.56 -14.68 -21.60
CA SER A 41 6.11 -14.46 -22.94
C SER A 41 7.43 -15.19 -23.22
N GLN A 42 7.99 -15.90 -22.24
CA GLN A 42 9.28 -16.58 -22.38
C GLN A 42 9.12 -18.00 -22.95
N PRO A 43 9.92 -18.42 -23.96
CA PRO A 43 9.79 -19.74 -24.56
C PRO A 43 10.02 -20.86 -23.54
N ASP A 44 9.10 -21.83 -23.56
CA ASP A 44 8.95 -22.97 -22.65
C ASP A 44 10.10 -23.98 -22.86
N ILE A 45 11.21 -23.80 -22.12
CA ILE A 45 12.38 -24.69 -22.15
C ILE A 45 12.75 -25.04 -20.70
N GLY A 46 12.07 -26.01 -20.09
CA GLY A 46 12.39 -26.49 -18.73
C GLY A 46 11.30 -27.37 -18.12
N SER A 47 11.56 -28.00 -16.98
CA SER A 47 10.54 -28.79 -16.28
C SER A 47 9.42 -27.87 -15.75
N PRO A 48 8.16 -28.35 -15.63
CA PRO A 48 7.03 -27.53 -15.17
C PRO A 48 7.23 -26.91 -13.78
N LEU A 49 8.06 -27.54 -12.94
CA LEU A 49 8.37 -27.10 -11.58
C LEU A 49 9.43 -26.00 -11.56
N GLU A 50 10.48 -26.12 -12.39
CA GLU A 50 11.49 -25.06 -12.57
C GLU A 50 10.86 -23.79 -13.14
N GLN A 51 9.97 -23.92 -14.12
CA GLN A 51 9.23 -22.77 -14.66
C GLN A 51 8.30 -22.11 -13.63
N ALA A 52 7.70 -22.88 -12.73
CA ALA A 52 6.88 -22.32 -11.66
C ALA A 52 7.75 -21.53 -10.68
N PHE A 53 8.95 -22.01 -10.38
CA PHE A 53 9.93 -21.32 -9.53
C PHE A 53 10.49 -20.05 -10.20
N ASP A 54 10.88 -20.12 -11.48
CA ASP A 54 11.36 -18.95 -12.23
C ASP A 54 10.30 -17.86 -12.33
N ARG A 55 9.03 -18.22 -12.61
CA ARG A 55 7.91 -17.25 -12.59
C ARG A 55 7.70 -16.62 -11.21
N MET A 56 7.92 -17.38 -10.14
CA MET A 56 7.80 -16.87 -8.77
C MET A 56 8.95 -15.93 -8.42
N LEU A 57 10.18 -16.25 -8.85
CA LEU A 57 11.37 -15.41 -8.68
C LEU A 57 11.32 -14.14 -9.52
N ASP A 58 10.86 -14.22 -10.77
CA ASP A 58 10.60 -13.06 -11.64
C ASP A 58 9.54 -12.15 -11.04
N GLY A 59 8.44 -12.73 -10.54
CA GLY A 59 7.37 -11.99 -9.86
C GLY A 59 7.90 -11.28 -8.60
N LEU A 60 8.75 -11.93 -7.82
CA LEU A 60 9.36 -11.35 -6.61
C LEU A 60 10.37 -10.25 -6.95
N SER A 61 11.15 -10.44 -8.02
CA SER A 61 12.14 -9.46 -8.50
C SER A 61 11.47 -8.21 -9.09
N HIS A 62 10.33 -8.38 -9.77
CA HIS A 62 9.53 -7.25 -10.24
C HIS A 62 8.81 -6.53 -9.10
N ALA A 63 8.31 -7.26 -8.10
CA ALA A 63 7.71 -6.66 -6.91
C ALA A 63 8.72 -5.80 -6.11
N SER A 64 9.98 -6.24 -6.02
CA SER A 64 11.05 -5.48 -5.36
C SER A 64 11.51 -4.28 -6.17
N ALA A 65 11.61 -4.39 -7.51
CA ALA A 65 11.91 -3.26 -8.38
C ALA A 65 10.80 -2.20 -8.40
N HIS A 66 9.54 -2.59 -8.20
CA HIS A 66 8.41 -1.68 -8.08
C HIS A 66 8.25 -1.05 -6.69
N TRP A 67 9.06 -1.44 -5.71
CA TRP A 67 9.01 -0.89 -4.36
C TRP A 67 9.29 0.62 -4.32
N GLU A 68 10.26 1.12 -5.10
CA GLU A 68 10.54 2.57 -5.17
C GLU A 68 9.35 3.34 -5.75
N LYS A 69 8.73 2.83 -6.82
CA LYS A 69 7.57 3.45 -7.46
C LYS A 69 6.32 3.41 -6.58
N SER A 70 6.14 2.32 -5.82
CA SER A 70 5.11 2.18 -4.79
C SER A 70 5.35 3.13 -3.60
N SER A 71 6.62 3.38 -3.25
CA SER A 71 6.99 4.34 -2.21
C SER A 71 6.70 5.78 -2.61
N ASP A 72 6.89 6.12 -3.89
CA ASP A 72 6.50 7.42 -4.45
C ASP A 72 4.99 7.60 -4.45
N PHE A 73 4.22 6.57 -4.85
CA PHE A 73 2.77 6.61 -4.77
C PHE A 73 2.28 6.77 -3.33
N ALA A 74 2.87 6.04 -2.38
CA ALA A 74 2.55 6.18 -0.96
C ALA A 74 2.88 7.58 -0.42
N ARG A 75 3.98 8.18 -0.89
CA ARG A 75 4.36 9.56 -0.56
C ARG A 75 3.38 10.57 -1.18
N ASP A 76 2.89 10.31 -2.37
CA ASP A 76 1.92 11.16 -3.06
C ASP A 76 0.54 11.11 -2.39
N VAL A 77 0.08 9.92 -2.00
CA VAL A 77 -1.14 9.73 -1.19
C VAL A 77 -1.01 10.46 0.14
N GLN A 78 0.15 10.40 0.81
CA GLN A 78 0.39 11.18 2.03
C GLN A 78 0.30 12.68 1.78
N ARG A 79 0.91 13.17 0.70
CA ARG A 79 0.95 14.60 0.39
C ARG A 79 -0.42 15.14 0.01
N HIS A 80 -1.21 14.39 -0.77
CA HIS A 80 -2.46 14.87 -1.33
C HIS A 80 -3.71 14.52 -0.51
N GLN A 81 -3.77 13.34 0.15
CA GLN A 81 -4.94 12.98 0.98
C GLN A 81 -4.82 13.43 2.43
N PHE A 82 -3.62 13.34 3.02
CA PHE A 82 -3.42 13.62 4.44
C PHE A 82 -2.82 15.00 4.69
N MET A 83 -2.12 15.59 3.71
CA MET A 83 -1.40 16.86 3.89
C MET A 83 -0.47 16.77 5.12
N HIS A 84 -0.69 17.65 6.10
CA HIS A 84 0.01 17.71 7.39
C HIS A 84 -0.72 16.96 8.52
N TYR A 85 -1.91 16.39 8.26
CA TYR A 85 -2.71 15.70 9.28
C TYR A 85 -2.38 14.21 9.40
N ASP A 86 -2.59 13.65 10.59
CA ASP A 86 -2.29 12.24 10.88
C ASP A 86 -3.45 11.25 10.62
N CYS A 87 -4.68 11.73 10.60
CA CYS A 87 -5.89 10.91 10.48
C CYS A 87 -6.86 11.44 9.43
N LEU A 88 -7.52 10.52 8.71
CA LEU A 88 -8.58 10.78 7.75
C LEU A 88 -9.83 9.98 8.14
N CYS A 89 -10.98 10.65 8.23
CA CYS A 89 -12.25 9.96 8.38
C CYS A 89 -12.75 9.45 7.02
N LEU A 90 -12.89 8.13 6.89
CA LEU A 90 -13.39 7.49 5.66
C LEU A 90 -14.87 7.77 5.40
N ARG A 91 -15.63 8.24 6.39
CA ARG A 91 -17.06 8.51 6.26
C ARG A 91 -17.37 9.93 5.77
N CYS A 92 -16.67 10.93 6.28
CA CYS A 92 -16.95 12.34 5.98
C CYS A 92 -15.79 13.09 5.32
N GLY A 93 -14.64 12.45 5.12
CA GLY A 93 -13.46 13.04 4.49
C GLY A 93 -12.69 14.03 5.38
N ALA A 94 -13.09 14.19 6.65
CA ALA A 94 -12.42 15.09 7.57
C ALA A 94 -11.00 14.61 7.90
N THR A 95 -10.02 15.50 7.77
CA THR A 95 -8.63 15.29 8.21
C THR A 95 -8.39 15.96 9.55
N PHE A 96 -7.65 15.31 10.44
CA PHE A 96 -7.35 15.82 11.79
C PHE A 96 -6.11 15.11 12.36
N ASP A 97 -5.49 15.73 13.35
CA ASP A 97 -4.35 15.14 14.07
C ASP A 97 -4.83 14.15 15.13
N VAL A 98 -4.01 13.14 15.42
CA VAL A 98 -4.28 12.27 16.56
C VAL A 98 -4.25 13.15 17.80
N PRO A 99 -5.30 13.14 18.65
CA PRO A 99 -5.23 13.85 19.91
C PRO A 99 -4.03 13.29 20.68
N ALA A 100 -3.05 14.15 20.99
CA ALA A 100 -1.93 13.80 21.85
C ALA A 100 -2.51 13.07 23.06
N ALA A 101 -1.98 11.87 23.35
CA ALA A 101 -2.41 11.14 24.53
C ALA A 101 -2.34 12.11 25.71
N PRO A 102 -3.42 12.28 26.50
CA PRO A 102 -3.35 13.15 27.67
C PRO A 102 -2.20 12.64 28.53
N ASP A 103 -1.26 13.53 28.83
CA ASP A 103 -0.16 13.26 29.75
C ASP A 103 -0.79 12.92 31.11
N THR A 104 -0.99 11.64 31.43
CA THR A 104 -1.41 11.19 32.77
C THR A 104 -1.01 9.75 33.02
#